data_AF-A0AA37BVV1-F1
#
_entry.id   AF-A0AA37BVV1-F1
#
_cell.length_a   1.000
_cell.length_b   1.000
_cell.length_c   1.000
_cell.angle_alpha   90.00
_cell.angle_beta   90.00
_cell.angle_gamma   90.00
#
_symmetry.space_group_name_H-M   'P 1'
#
loop_
_entity.id
_entity.type
_entity.pdbx_description
1 polymer ?
#
loop_
_entity_poly.entity_id
_entity_poly.type
_entity_poly.pdbx_seq_one_letter_code
_entity_poly.pdbx_strand_id
1 'polypeptide(L)' 'MDAVLPTAQTLTHWIDTHDYHPSGYPRELTLECPENPDAWVTELQTPVTTPSPADA' A
#
# COMPACT_ATOMS: atom_id res chain seq x y z
N MET A 1 -7.77 -9.60 -9.60
CA MET A 1 -6.55 -9.62 -8.76
C MET A 1 -5.31 -9.05 -9.45
N ASP A 2 -5.18 -9.12 -10.77
CA ASP A 2 -3.96 -8.71 -11.50
C ASP A 2 -3.49 -7.27 -11.22
N ALA A 3 -4.41 -6.38 -10.83
CA ALA A 3 -4.11 -4.99 -10.48
C ALA A 3 -3.41 -4.82 -9.11
N VAL A 4 -3.39 -5.85 -8.25
CA VAL A 4 -2.85 -5.76 -6.88
C VAL A 4 -1.34 -5.46 -6.91
N LEU A 5 -0.55 -6.22 -7.66
CA LEU A 5 0.91 -6.04 -7.69
C LEU A 5 1.34 -4.68 -8.26
N PRO A 6 0.82 -4.20 -9.40
CA PRO A 6 1.11 -2.85 -9.89
C PRO A 6 0.70 -1.75 -8.90
N THR A 7 -0.40 -1.92 -8.17
CA THR A 7 -0.86 -0.96 -7.16
C THR A 7 0.08 -0.95 -5.95
N ALA A 8 0.53 -2.12 -5.48
CA ALA A 8 1.52 -2.22 -4.40
C ALA A 8 2.86 -1.55 -4.76
N GLN A 9 3.31 -1.71 -6.00
CA GLN A 9 4.52 -1.06 -6.51
C GLN A 9 4.35 0.47 -6.57
N THR A 10 3.18 0.94 -7.03
CA THR A 10 2.84 2.37 -7.05
C THR A 10 2.85 2.97 -5.64
N LEU A 11 2.24 2.26 -4.67
CA LEU A 11 2.25 2.67 -3.26
C LEU A 11 3.67 2.73 -2.69
N THR A 12 4.51 1.73 -3.00
CA THR A 12 5.91 1.70 -2.56
C THR A 12 6.70 2.89 -3.10
N HIS A 13 6.54 3.20 -4.39
CA HIS A 13 7.19 4.35 -5.01
C HIS A 13 6.70 5.68 -4.42
N TRP A 14 5.41 5.79 -4.14
CA TRP A 14 4.84 6.97 -3.49
C TRP A 14 5.45 7.18 -2.09
N ILE A 15 5.58 6.12 -1.29
CA ILE A 15 6.18 6.18 0.05
C ILE A 15 7.63 6.68 -0.02
N ASP A 16 8.44 6.09 -0.91
CA ASP A 16 9.86 6.44 -1.11
C ASP A 16 10.03 7.90 -1.56
N THR A 17 9.22 8.35 -2.52
CA THR A 17 9.30 9.73 -3.07
C THR A 17 8.82 10.83 -2.13
N HIS A 18 8.16 10.47 -1.03
CA HIS A 18 7.63 11.40 -0.03
C HIS A 18 8.39 11.31 1.30
N ASP A 19 9.59 10.71 1.29
CA ASP A 19 10.47 10.55 2.45
C ASP A 19 9.82 9.80 3.63
N TYR A 20 8.82 8.96 3.36
CA TYR A 20 8.25 8.07 4.37
C TYR A 20 9.04 6.76 4.43
N HIS A 21 9.22 6.22 5.63
CA HIS A 21 9.85 4.91 5.82
C HIS A 21 8.80 3.84 6.09
N PRO A 22 8.72 2.75 5.29
CA PRO A 22 7.88 1.60 5.61
C PRO A 22 8.21 1.04 7.00
N SER A 23 7.17 0.64 7.72
CA SER A 23 7.27 0.04 9.05
C SER A 23 6.22 -1.05 9.23
N GLY A 24 6.48 -1.98 10.15
CA GLY A 24 5.54 -3.06 10.45
C GLY A 24 5.20 -3.93 9.24
N TYR A 25 3.98 -4.47 9.22
CA TYR A 25 3.50 -5.37 8.17
C TYR A 25 2.52 -4.65 7.24
N PRO A 26 2.69 -4.76 5.91
CA PRO A 26 1.67 -4.31 4.98
C PRO A 26 0.40 -5.17 5.12
N ARG A 27 -0.74 -4.57 4.79
CA ARG A 27 -2.06 -5.19 4.87
C ARG A 27 -2.71 -5.18 3.50
N GLU A 28 -3.26 -6.32 3.14
CA GLU A 28 -4.13 -6.51 1.98
C GLU A 28 -5.50 -6.97 2.51
N LEU A 29 -6.57 -6.26 2.13
CA LEU A 29 -7.94 -6.65 2.48
C LEU A 29 -8.86 -6.56 1.27
N THR A 30 -9.53 -7.65 0.94
CA THR A 30 -10.65 -7.63 -0.03
C THR A 30 -11.91 -7.08 0.66
N LEU A 31 -12.34 -5.91 0.24
CA LEU A 31 -13.54 -5.21 0.76
C LEU A 31 -14.82 -5.70 0.07
N GLU A 32 -14.77 -5.89 -1.24
CA GLU A 32 -15.88 -6.38 -2.04
C GLU A 32 -15.43 -7.57 -2.88
N CYS A 33 -16.19 -8.67 -2.81
CA CYS A 33 -15.89 -9.94 -3.45
C CYS A 33 -17.11 -10.49 -4.21
N PRO A 34 -17.59 -9.80 -5.26
CA PRO A 34 -18.66 -10.31 -6.12
C PRO A 34 -18.20 -11.51 -6.96
N GLU A 35 -19.14 -12.18 -7.65
CA GLU A 35 -18.82 -13.35 -8.49
C GLU A 35 -17.86 -13.00 -9.64
N ASN A 36 -17.97 -11.80 -10.22
CA ASN A 36 -17.03 -11.31 -11.23
C ASN A 36 -15.71 -10.86 -10.56
N PRO A 37 -14.57 -11.55 -10.79
CA PRO A 37 -13.29 -11.22 -10.18
C PRO A 37 -12.74 -9.84 -10.55
N ASP A 38 -13.15 -9.28 -11.70
CA ASP A 38 -12.74 -7.95 -12.15
C ASP A 38 -13.44 -6.82 -11.37
N ALA A 39 -14.55 -7.14 -10.70
CA ALA A 39 -15.28 -6.22 -9.84
C ALA A 39 -14.86 -6.30 -8.37
N TRP A 40 -13.78 -7.04 -8.06
CA TRP A 40 -13.27 -7.11 -6.70
C TRP A 40 -12.62 -5.79 -6.29
N VAL A 41 -12.84 -5.40 -5.04
CA VAL A 41 -12.18 -4.25 -4.43
C VAL A 41 -11.21 -4.76 -3.39
N THR A 42 -9.91 -4.52 -3.61
CA THR A 42 -8.84 -4.85 -2.67
C THR A 42 -8.16 -3.57 -2.18
N GLU A 43 -8.12 -3.39 -0.88
CA GLU A 43 -7.39 -2.33 -0.20
C GLU A 43 -5.96 -2.80 0.11
N LEU A 44 -4.97 -1.94 -0.18
CA LEU A 44 -3.56 -2.13 0.14
C LEU A 44 -3.09 -1.01 1.06
N GLN A 45 -2.44 -1.37 2.16
CA GLN A 45 -1.90 -0.42 3.14
C GLN A 45 -0.49 -0.85 3.56
N THR A 46 0.37 0.15 3.78
CA THR A 46 1.69 -0.04 4.38
C THR A 46 1.82 0.96 5.52
N PRO A 47 2.04 0.52 6.78
CA PRO A 47 2.34 1.46 7.87
C PRO A 47 3.64 2.20 7.57
N VAL A 48 3.68 3.51 7.84
CA VAL A 48 4.87 4.33 7.60
C VAL A 48 5.21 5.20 8.81
N THR A 49 6.49 5.52 8.95
CA THR A 49 7.00 6.54 9.87
C THR A 49 7.53 7.72 9.07
N THR A 50 7.36 8.93 9.59
CA THR A 50 8.10 10.10 9.09
C THR A 50 9.51 10.11 9.70
N PRO A 51 10.51 10.67 8.99
CA PRO A 51 11.78 10.99 9.61
C PRO A 51 11.55 11.87 10.83
N SER A 52 12.29 11.58 11.90
CA SER A 52 12.26 12.43 13.09
C SER A 52 12.91 13.76 12.75
N PRO A 53 12.38 14.91 13.21
CA PRO A 53 13.05 16.20 13.04
C PRO A 53 14.43 16.27 13.74
N ALA A 54 14.78 15.28 14.57
CA ALA A 54 16.09 15.17 15.20
C ALA A 54 17.17 14.50 14.32
N ASP A 55 16.79 13.90 13.19
CA ASP A 55 17.71 13.26 12.23
C ASP A 55 18.09 14.18 11.04
N ALA A 56 17.67 15.45 11.06
CA ALA A 56 17.99 16.49 10.08
C ALA A 56 19.05 17.48 10.60
#